data_AF-A0A3C7VZ04-F1
#
_entry.id   AF-A0A3C7VZ04-F1
#
_cell.length_a   1.000
_cell.length_b   1.000
_cell.length_c   1.000
_cell.angle_alpha   90.00
_cell.angle_beta   90.00
_cell.angle_gamma   90.00
#
_symmetry.space_group_name_H-M   'P 1'
#
loop_
_entity.id
_entity.type
_entity.pdbx_description
1 polymer ?
#
loop_
_entity_poly.entity_id
_entity_poly.type
_entity_poly.pdbx_seq_one_letter_code
_entity_poly.pdbx_strand_id
1 'polypeptide(L)'
;MSWFRRQQGDTPGDNGDEPTDPAGNSEGGEQAAPAPVSNSDEVPKALADFFLVFEEHLNEVEKEDMAEFVAQLRKPPTVLERISRGLDDPEELAETVMTNPALSADVLRIVNSAAFHLNAPISSVHHAVNYLGTNLVKGLVLQAAVGQMLALESPAQHTAYMRLWRASYVASAVAQALATELALPEPSETATKALLASIGDLALISARPGLARLYGAHATLFDRVSGQQDELVGNAAIVGAILARSW
;
A
#
# COMPACT_ATOMS: atom_id res chain seq x y z
N MET A 1 0.45 -20.67 42.27
CA MET A 1 1.54 -19.67 42.23
C MET A 1 0.90 -18.30 42.37
N SER A 2 1.28 -17.62 43.44
CA SER A 2 0.87 -16.29 43.88
C SER A 2 1.10 -15.21 42.82
N TRP A 3 0.40 -14.07 42.96
CA TRP A 3 0.85 -12.68 42.76
C TRP A 3 -0.28 -11.80 42.21
N PHE A 4 -1.33 -11.58 43.01
CA PHE A 4 -2.21 -10.41 42.86
C PHE A 4 -2.86 -10.06 44.20
N ARG A 5 -2.20 -9.19 44.98
CA ARG A 5 -2.82 -8.42 46.07
C ARG A 5 -1.91 -7.26 46.46
N ARG A 6 -2.34 -6.03 46.18
CA ARG A 6 -2.27 -4.96 47.18
C ARG A 6 -3.40 -3.96 46.96
N GLN A 7 -4.01 -3.62 48.08
CA GLN A 7 -5.34 -3.08 48.28
C GLN A 7 -5.36 -1.55 48.27
N GLN A 8 -6.57 -1.03 48.08
CA GLN A 8 -7.04 0.28 48.50
C GLN A 8 -6.97 0.46 50.04
N GLY A 9 -6.90 1.71 50.47
CA GLY A 9 -7.26 2.21 51.81
C GLY A 9 -6.96 3.72 51.84
N ASP A 10 -7.96 4.59 51.65
CA ASP A 10 -8.88 5.18 52.63
C ASP A 10 -8.31 6.48 53.26
N THR A 11 -8.95 7.61 52.93
CA THR A 11 -8.78 9.00 53.45
C THR A 11 -9.49 9.16 54.81
N PRO A 12 -9.20 10.13 55.73
CA PRO A 12 -9.50 11.58 55.51
C PRO A 12 -8.74 12.62 56.37
N GLY A 13 -8.89 13.93 56.05
CA GLY A 13 -8.82 15.00 57.06
C GLY A 13 -8.05 16.29 56.71
N ASP A 14 -8.81 17.32 56.31
CA ASP A 14 -8.87 18.66 56.93
C ASP A 14 -7.81 19.78 56.68
N ASN A 15 -8.31 20.83 56.01
CA ASN A 15 -8.16 22.30 56.20
C ASN A 15 -6.81 23.05 56.15
N GLY A 16 -6.80 24.05 55.26
CA GLY A 16 -6.35 25.42 55.57
C GLY A 16 -5.08 25.92 54.87
N ASP A 17 -5.21 26.60 53.73
CA ASP A 17 -4.95 28.05 53.62
C ASP A 17 -4.97 28.53 52.15
N GLU A 18 -5.57 29.70 51.96
CA GLU A 18 -5.85 30.41 50.72
C GLU A 18 -4.63 31.26 50.26
N PRO A 19 -4.70 32.04 49.17
CA PRO A 19 -3.87 31.90 47.99
C PRO A 19 -2.66 32.87 47.95
N THR A 20 -1.59 32.49 47.27
CA THR A 20 -0.59 33.44 46.77
C THR A 20 -0.28 33.15 45.30
N ASP A 21 -0.89 33.94 44.42
CA ASP A 21 -0.32 34.22 43.10
C ASP A 21 0.60 35.44 43.29
N PRO A 22 1.84 35.35 42.81
CA PRO A 22 2.21 36.34 41.82
C PRO A 22 3.04 35.74 40.69
N ALA A 23 2.51 35.84 39.48
CA ALA A 23 3.17 36.37 38.30
C ALA A 23 4.67 36.03 38.18
N GLY A 24 4.99 35.05 37.33
CA GLY A 24 6.36 34.74 36.94
C GLY A 24 6.44 33.94 35.64
N ASN A 25 6.52 34.66 34.52
CA ASN A 25 7.03 34.25 33.20
C ASN A 25 6.53 32.94 32.56
N SER A 26 5.63 33.13 31.60
CA SER A 26 5.54 32.31 30.39
C SER A 26 6.83 32.45 29.56
N GLU A 27 7.77 31.54 29.74
CA GLU A 27 8.78 31.29 28.69
C GLU A 27 8.11 30.46 27.59
N GLY A 28 7.71 31.16 26.52
CA GLY A 28 7.42 30.54 25.25
C GLY A 28 8.66 29.77 24.80
N GLY A 29 8.59 28.44 24.85
CA GLY A 29 9.53 27.60 24.15
C GLY A 29 9.39 27.89 22.66
N GLU A 30 10.25 28.76 22.16
CA GLU A 30 10.44 29.01 20.75
C GLU A 30 10.80 27.66 20.12
N GLN A 31 9.82 27.03 19.47
CA GLN A 31 10.05 25.86 18.64
C GLN A 31 11.04 26.32 17.57
N ALA A 32 12.31 25.98 17.79
CA ALA A 32 13.36 26.22 16.83
C ALA A 32 12.87 25.71 15.47
N ALA A 33 12.75 26.63 14.50
CA ALA A 33 12.48 26.29 13.13
C ALA A 33 13.45 25.15 12.73
N PRO A 34 12.98 24.10 12.04
CA PRO A 34 13.87 23.03 11.60
C PRO A 34 15.05 23.67 10.87
N ALA A 35 16.26 23.33 11.30
CA ALA A 35 17.47 23.87 10.70
C ALA A 35 17.40 23.71 9.17
N PRO A 36 17.79 24.74 8.39
CA PRO A 36 17.76 24.63 6.94
C PRO A 36 18.55 23.39 6.54
N VAL A 37 17.91 22.51 5.76
CA VAL A 37 18.57 21.35 5.14
C VAL A 37 19.79 21.90 4.39
N SER A 38 20.97 21.59 4.91
CA SER A 38 22.23 21.97 4.29
C SER A 38 22.31 21.23 2.96
N ASN A 39 22.08 21.96 1.85
CA ASN A 39 22.31 21.50 0.48
C ASN A 39 23.81 21.31 0.22
N SER A 40 24.43 20.37 0.93
CA SER A 40 25.77 19.85 0.63
C SER A 40 25.69 18.47 -0.03
N ASP A 41 24.55 18.12 -0.63
CA ASP A 41 24.34 16.82 -1.25
C ASP A 41 24.86 16.85 -2.68
N GLU A 42 26.16 16.59 -2.81
CA GLU A 42 26.72 16.12 -4.06
C GLU A 42 25.91 14.89 -4.50
N VAL A 43 25.33 14.93 -5.71
CA VAL A 43 24.48 13.85 -6.22
C VAL A 43 25.24 12.53 -6.05
N PRO A 44 24.66 11.51 -5.38
CA PRO A 44 25.32 10.22 -5.21
C PRO A 44 25.86 9.74 -6.55
N LYS A 45 27.13 9.32 -6.61
CA LYS A 45 27.78 8.93 -7.87
C LYS A 45 26.99 7.91 -8.69
N ALA A 46 26.27 7.01 -8.01
CA ALA A 46 25.41 6.02 -8.64
C ALA A 46 24.24 6.64 -9.44
N LEU A 47 23.74 7.82 -9.04
CA LEU A 47 22.69 8.55 -9.73
C LEU A 47 23.23 9.47 -10.83
N ALA A 48 24.51 9.87 -10.78
CA ALA A 48 25.08 10.82 -11.72
C ALA A 48 25.06 10.31 -13.18
N ASP A 49 25.32 9.02 -13.38
CA ASP A 49 25.35 8.37 -14.69
C ASP A 49 24.09 7.52 -14.96
N PHE A 50 23.13 7.50 -14.04
CA PHE A 50 21.95 6.65 -14.17
C PHE A 50 20.94 7.25 -15.14
N PHE A 51 20.64 6.52 -16.22
CA PHE A 51 19.58 6.87 -17.14
C PHE A 51 18.30 6.13 -16.78
N LEU A 52 17.29 6.88 -16.32
CA LEU A 52 15.95 6.35 -16.10
C LEU A 52 15.25 6.16 -17.44
N VAL A 53 14.90 4.91 -17.76
CA VAL A 53 14.18 4.56 -18.98
C VAL A 53 12.71 4.91 -18.81
N PHE A 54 12.18 5.65 -19.78
CA PHE A 54 10.77 5.96 -19.91
C PHE A 54 10.24 5.26 -21.16
N GLU A 55 8.92 5.14 -21.28
CA GLU A 55 8.28 4.49 -22.44
C GLU A 55 8.70 5.12 -23.78
N GLU A 56 8.93 6.44 -23.81
CA GLU A 56 9.40 7.19 -24.98
C GLU A 56 10.85 6.88 -25.40
N HIS A 57 11.64 6.29 -24.51
CA HIS A 57 13.01 5.87 -24.80
C HIS A 57 13.09 4.49 -25.47
N LEU A 58 12.01 3.71 -25.42
CA LEU A 58 11.97 2.39 -26.02
C LEU A 58 11.79 2.48 -27.54
N ASN A 59 12.53 1.65 -28.27
CA ASN A 59 12.30 1.45 -29.70
C ASN A 59 11.08 0.55 -29.93
N GLU A 60 10.63 0.41 -31.19
CA GLU A 60 9.41 -0.34 -31.51
C GLU A 60 9.52 -1.84 -31.17
N VAL A 61 10.71 -2.45 -31.28
CA VAL A 61 10.93 -3.85 -30.92
C VAL A 61 10.84 -4.03 -29.41
N GLU A 62 11.48 -3.14 -28.63
CA GLU A 62 11.43 -3.18 -27.16
C GLU A 62 10.00 -2.96 -26.62
N LYS A 63 9.21 -2.10 -27.28
CA LYS A 63 7.79 -1.92 -26.94
C LYS A 63 6.98 -3.17 -27.25
N GLU A 64 7.24 -3.82 -28.38
CA GLU A 64 6.56 -5.06 -28.78
C GLU A 64 6.88 -6.19 -27.81
N ASP A 65 8.15 -6.37 -27.44
CA ASP A 65 8.59 -7.34 -26.43
C ASP A 65 7.90 -7.11 -25.07
N MET A 66 7.78 -5.85 -24.65
CA MET A 66 7.10 -5.50 -23.40
C MET A 66 5.59 -5.75 -23.48
N ALA A 67 4.97 -5.46 -24.63
CA ALA A 67 3.56 -5.72 -24.86
C ALA A 67 3.26 -7.22 -24.89
N GLU A 68 4.11 -8.03 -25.54
CA GLU A 68 4.00 -9.48 -25.55
C GLU A 68 4.16 -10.05 -24.14
N PHE A 69 5.12 -9.56 -23.37
CA PHE A 69 5.29 -9.90 -21.96
C PHE A 69 4.02 -9.63 -21.15
N VAL A 70 3.41 -8.46 -21.31
CA VAL A 70 2.16 -8.10 -20.62
C VAL A 70 0.98 -8.96 -21.12
N ALA A 71 0.91 -9.27 -22.41
CA ALA A 71 -0.17 -10.08 -22.99
C ALA A 71 -0.21 -11.52 -22.45
N GLN A 72 0.90 -12.04 -21.92
CA GLN A 72 0.95 -13.35 -21.25
C GLN A 72 0.25 -13.34 -19.88
N LEU A 73 0.00 -12.17 -19.29
CA LEU A 73 -0.70 -12.05 -18.02
C LEU A 73 -2.20 -12.21 -18.24
N ARG A 74 -2.86 -12.96 -17.34
CA ARG A 74 -4.31 -13.17 -17.42
C ARG A 74 -5.04 -11.84 -17.29
N LYS A 75 -6.17 -11.67 -17.98
CA LYS A 75 -7.00 -10.48 -17.81
C LYS A 75 -7.62 -10.43 -16.41
N PRO A 76 -7.76 -9.23 -15.81
CA PRO A 76 -8.39 -9.09 -14.51
C PRO A 76 -9.88 -9.46 -14.58
N PRO A 77 -10.46 -9.97 -13.48
CA PRO A 77 -11.91 -10.11 -13.39
C PRO A 77 -12.60 -8.74 -13.49
N THR A 78 -13.82 -8.70 -14.03
CA THR A 78 -14.62 -7.48 -14.24
C THR A 78 -14.86 -6.63 -12.98
N VAL A 79 -14.67 -7.20 -11.78
CA VAL A 79 -14.70 -6.46 -10.52
C VAL A 79 -13.64 -5.35 -10.46
N LEU A 80 -12.49 -5.55 -11.10
CA LEU A 80 -11.40 -4.56 -11.11
C LEU A 80 -11.83 -3.28 -11.80
N GLU A 81 -12.49 -3.39 -12.95
CA GLU A 81 -13.00 -2.25 -13.69
C GLU A 81 -13.97 -1.43 -12.84
N ARG A 82 -14.90 -2.09 -12.13
CA ARG A 82 -15.86 -1.40 -11.24
C ARG A 82 -15.17 -0.71 -10.07
N ILE A 83 -14.21 -1.37 -9.43
CA ILE A 83 -13.44 -0.78 -8.32
C ILE A 83 -12.64 0.43 -8.81
N SER A 84 -12.02 0.34 -10.00
CA SER A 84 -11.23 1.42 -10.59
C SER A 84 -12.03 2.69 -10.90
N ARG A 85 -13.35 2.56 -11.11
CA ARG A 85 -14.27 3.66 -11.43
C ARG A 85 -14.97 4.29 -10.21
N GLY A 86 -14.57 3.95 -8.99
CA GLY A 86 -15.12 4.59 -7.78
C GLY A 86 -16.30 3.85 -7.15
N LEU A 87 -16.12 2.58 -6.81
CA LEU A 87 -17.13 1.76 -6.10
C LEU A 87 -17.22 2.08 -4.60
N ASP A 88 -17.63 3.30 -4.24
CA ASP A 88 -17.57 3.84 -2.87
C ASP A 88 -18.72 3.45 -1.95
N ASP A 89 -19.84 3.03 -2.50
CA ASP A 89 -20.98 2.59 -1.70
C ASP A 89 -20.69 1.22 -1.03
N PRO A 90 -20.82 1.10 0.30
CA PRO A 90 -20.56 -0.14 1.02
C PRO A 90 -21.41 -1.34 0.57
N GLU A 91 -22.68 -1.09 0.24
CA GLU A 91 -23.62 -2.12 -0.17
C GLU A 91 -23.30 -2.57 -1.59
N GLU A 92 -23.10 -1.62 -2.51
CA GLU A 92 -22.72 -1.89 -3.89
C GLU A 92 -21.37 -2.63 -3.96
N LEU A 93 -20.40 -2.28 -3.12
CA LEU A 93 -19.12 -2.98 -3.02
C LEU A 93 -19.32 -4.43 -2.60
N ALA A 94 -20.07 -4.67 -1.54
CA ALA A 94 -20.32 -6.01 -1.04
C ALA A 94 -21.05 -6.87 -2.08
N GLU A 95 -22.11 -6.34 -2.69
CA GLU A 95 -22.88 -7.03 -3.75
C GLU A 95 -21.99 -7.36 -4.94
N THR A 96 -21.17 -6.41 -5.39
CA THR A 96 -20.26 -6.59 -6.53
C THR A 96 -19.29 -7.74 -6.27
N VAL A 97 -18.67 -7.79 -5.10
CA VAL A 97 -17.73 -8.85 -4.73
C VAL A 97 -18.44 -10.20 -4.63
N MET A 98 -19.66 -10.21 -4.10
CA MET A 98 -20.49 -11.41 -3.94
C MET A 98 -20.93 -12.04 -5.26
N THR A 99 -20.92 -11.30 -6.38
CA THR A 99 -21.15 -11.89 -7.72
C THR A 99 -20.09 -12.92 -8.12
N ASN A 100 -18.92 -12.91 -7.49
CA ASN A 100 -17.85 -13.87 -7.72
C ASN A 100 -17.52 -14.64 -6.42
N PRO A 101 -18.00 -15.89 -6.29
CA PRO A 101 -17.77 -16.70 -5.09
C PRO A 101 -16.29 -16.96 -4.78
N ALA A 102 -15.44 -17.09 -5.81
CA ALA A 102 -14.00 -17.32 -5.62
C ALA A 102 -13.32 -16.09 -5.00
N LEU A 103 -13.62 -14.90 -5.53
CA LEU A 103 -13.13 -13.64 -4.96
C LEU A 103 -13.67 -13.39 -3.55
N SER A 104 -14.95 -13.69 -3.31
CA SER A 104 -15.54 -13.59 -1.97
C SER A 104 -14.81 -14.49 -0.96
N ALA A 105 -14.53 -15.74 -1.33
CA ALA A 105 -13.78 -16.66 -0.49
C ALA A 105 -12.35 -16.17 -0.24
N ASP A 106 -11.67 -15.64 -1.26
CA ASP A 106 -10.33 -15.09 -1.12
C ASP A 106 -10.29 -13.86 -0.21
N VAL A 107 -11.23 -12.93 -0.36
CA VAL A 107 -11.34 -11.77 0.54
C VAL A 107 -11.52 -12.22 1.98
N LEU A 108 -12.45 -13.15 2.23
CA LEU A 108 -12.67 -13.69 3.58
C LEU A 108 -11.42 -14.39 4.12
N ARG A 109 -10.69 -15.14 3.29
CA ARG A 109 -9.44 -15.80 3.67
C ARG A 109 -8.36 -14.79 4.05
N ILE A 110 -8.21 -13.70 3.28
CA ILE A 110 -7.20 -12.66 3.56
C ILE A 110 -7.56 -11.89 4.83
N VAL A 111 -8.82 -11.47 4.98
CA VAL A 111 -9.31 -10.75 6.17
C VAL A 111 -9.12 -11.58 7.43
N ASN A 112 -9.43 -12.88 7.38
CA ASN A 112 -9.26 -13.78 8.53
C ASN A 112 -7.81 -14.25 8.75
N SER A 113 -6.83 -13.72 8.00
CA SER A 113 -5.43 -14.02 8.25
C SER A 113 -4.92 -13.36 9.53
N ALA A 114 -3.81 -13.87 10.06
CA ALA A 114 -3.16 -13.32 11.25
C ALA A 114 -2.77 -11.83 11.11
N ALA A 115 -2.72 -11.29 9.89
CA ALA A 115 -2.38 -9.90 9.63
C ALA A 115 -3.35 -8.90 10.29
N PHE A 116 -4.63 -9.25 10.42
CA PHE A 116 -5.68 -8.34 10.89
C PHE A 116 -6.00 -8.47 12.40
N HIS A 117 -5.37 -9.41 13.11
CA HIS A 117 -5.51 -9.56 14.58
C HIS A 117 -6.96 -9.52 15.07
N LEU A 118 -7.86 -10.22 14.39
CA LEU A 118 -9.29 -10.17 14.67
C LEU A 118 -9.64 -10.88 15.98
N ASN A 119 -10.53 -10.27 16.77
CA ASN A 119 -11.08 -10.88 17.98
C ASN A 119 -12.12 -11.97 17.69
N ALA A 120 -12.76 -11.90 16.52
CA ALA A 120 -13.72 -12.88 16.04
C ALA A 120 -13.63 -13.01 14.50
N PRO A 121 -13.91 -14.19 13.93
CA PRO A 121 -13.85 -14.39 12.48
C PRO A 121 -14.87 -13.53 11.73
N ILE A 122 -14.45 -12.95 10.60
CA ILE A 122 -15.34 -12.30 9.64
C ILE A 122 -16.00 -13.36 8.76
N SER A 123 -17.33 -13.39 8.78
CA SER A 123 -18.15 -14.46 8.18
C SER A 123 -18.81 -14.10 6.85
N SER A 124 -18.78 -12.84 6.43
CA SER A 124 -19.38 -12.38 5.18
C SER A 124 -18.68 -11.14 4.63
N VAL A 125 -18.85 -10.87 3.33
CA VAL A 125 -18.30 -9.68 2.68
C VAL A 125 -18.92 -8.41 3.26
N HIS A 126 -20.24 -8.38 3.49
CA HIS A 126 -20.89 -7.26 4.19
C HIS A 126 -20.27 -7.00 5.57
N HIS A 127 -19.99 -8.07 6.33
CA HIS A 127 -19.33 -7.94 7.62
C HIS A 127 -17.91 -7.37 7.45
N ALA A 128 -17.15 -7.81 6.45
CA ALA A 128 -15.83 -7.27 6.14
C ALA A 128 -15.88 -5.76 5.81
N VAL A 129 -16.82 -5.34 4.96
CA VAL A 129 -16.98 -3.93 4.55
C VAL A 129 -17.36 -3.07 5.75
N ASN A 130 -18.31 -3.51 6.57
CA ASN A 130 -18.72 -2.75 7.76
C ASN A 130 -17.62 -2.66 8.82
N TYR A 131 -16.78 -3.70 8.94
CA TYR A 131 -15.73 -3.76 9.95
C TYR A 131 -14.44 -3.01 9.53
N LEU A 132 -14.04 -3.13 8.26
CA LEU A 132 -12.77 -2.60 7.74
C LEU A 132 -12.92 -1.30 6.95
N GLY A 133 -14.13 -0.97 6.52
CA GLY A 133 -14.40 0.12 5.59
C GLY A 133 -14.18 -0.26 4.12
N THR A 134 -14.74 0.56 3.24
CA THR A 134 -14.77 0.31 1.78
C THR A 134 -13.38 0.31 1.15
N ASN A 135 -12.51 1.27 1.51
CA ASN A 135 -11.18 1.38 0.93
C ASN A 135 -10.30 0.16 1.19
N LEU A 136 -10.30 -0.35 2.42
CA LEU A 136 -9.51 -1.54 2.75
C LEU A 136 -10.07 -2.78 2.05
N VAL A 137 -11.40 -2.95 1.99
CA VAL A 137 -12.01 -4.06 1.26
C VAL A 137 -11.76 -3.98 -0.23
N LYS A 138 -11.85 -2.80 -0.87
CA LYS A 138 -11.44 -2.61 -2.27
C LYS A 138 -10.03 -3.13 -2.50
N GLY A 139 -9.11 -2.76 -1.62
CA GLY A 139 -7.74 -3.23 -1.78
C GLY A 139 -7.58 -4.73 -1.55
N LEU A 140 -8.36 -5.35 -0.68
CA LEU A 140 -8.39 -6.82 -0.51
C LEU A 140 -8.94 -7.54 -1.73
N VAL A 141 -9.99 -7.00 -2.35
CA VAL A 141 -10.57 -7.52 -3.58
C VAL A 141 -9.55 -7.40 -4.72
N LEU A 142 -8.86 -6.26 -4.83
CA LEU A 142 -7.79 -6.05 -5.80
C LEU A 142 -6.64 -7.04 -5.57
N GLN A 143 -6.22 -7.26 -4.32
CA GLN A 143 -5.22 -8.24 -3.98
C GLN A 143 -5.64 -9.67 -4.35
N ALA A 144 -6.88 -10.06 -4.05
CA ALA A 144 -7.41 -11.36 -4.39
C ALA A 144 -7.44 -11.58 -5.91
N ALA A 145 -7.97 -10.61 -6.64
CA ALA A 145 -8.12 -10.68 -8.09
C ALA A 145 -6.77 -10.70 -8.82
N VAL A 146 -5.83 -9.83 -8.44
CA VAL A 146 -4.47 -9.86 -8.98
C VAL A 146 -3.77 -11.17 -8.58
N GLY A 147 -3.93 -11.65 -7.35
CA GLY A 147 -3.36 -12.91 -6.89
C GLY A 147 -3.78 -14.13 -7.73
N GLN A 148 -4.99 -14.14 -8.29
CA GLN A 148 -5.45 -15.20 -9.21
C GLN A 148 -4.78 -15.16 -10.60
N MET A 149 -4.16 -14.03 -10.95
CA MET A 149 -3.47 -13.83 -12.23
C MET A 149 -1.97 -14.15 -12.13
N LEU A 150 -1.38 -14.07 -10.94
CA LEU A 150 0.05 -14.29 -10.73
C LEU A 150 0.36 -15.77 -10.49
N ALA A 151 1.45 -16.24 -11.09
CA ALA A 151 2.12 -17.47 -10.72
C ALA A 151 3.32 -17.14 -9.81
N LEU A 152 3.20 -17.45 -8.52
CA LEU A 152 4.28 -17.30 -7.54
C LEU A 152 4.76 -18.69 -7.12
N GLU A 153 6.01 -19.02 -7.43
CA GLU A 153 6.53 -20.39 -7.30
C GLU A 153 7.59 -20.52 -6.20
N SER A 154 8.09 -19.39 -5.67
CA SER A 154 9.17 -19.36 -4.68
C SER A 154 8.81 -18.57 -3.41
N PRO A 155 9.42 -18.90 -2.25
CA PRO A 155 9.27 -18.11 -1.02
C PRO A 155 9.74 -16.65 -1.17
N ALA A 156 10.74 -16.40 -2.02
CA ALA A 156 11.23 -15.05 -2.32
C ALA A 156 10.15 -14.21 -3.02
N GLN A 157 9.48 -14.77 -4.04
CA GLN A 157 8.35 -14.11 -4.71
C GLN A 157 7.20 -13.82 -3.73
N HIS A 158 6.85 -14.77 -2.86
CA HIS A 158 5.80 -14.55 -1.86
C HIS A 158 6.17 -13.42 -0.88
N THR A 159 7.44 -13.35 -0.46
CA THR A 159 7.92 -12.28 0.41
C THR A 159 7.87 -10.92 -0.29
N ALA A 160 8.33 -10.85 -1.54
CA ALA A 160 8.26 -9.64 -2.36
C ALA A 160 6.82 -9.18 -2.59
N TYR A 161 5.93 -10.12 -2.95
CA TYR A 161 4.50 -9.90 -3.12
C TYR A 161 3.87 -9.28 -1.88
N MET A 162 4.10 -9.85 -0.69
CA MET A 162 3.53 -9.32 0.56
C MET A 162 4.07 -7.93 0.91
N ARG A 163 5.35 -7.65 0.62
CA ARG A 163 5.94 -6.31 0.81
C ARG A 163 5.32 -5.28 -0.12
N LEU A 164 5.16 -5.62 -1.40
CA LEU A 164 4.53 -4.76 -2.40
C LEU A 164 3.09 -4.43 -2.01
N TRP A 165 2.28 -5.43 -1.68
CA TRP A 165 0.91 -5.19 -1.23
C TRP A 165 0.84 -4.30 0.00
N ARG A 166 1.66 -4.58 1.02
CA ARG A 166 1.69 -3.75 2.22
C ARG A 166 2.05 -2.30 1.90
N ALA A 167 3.04 -2.08 1.04
CA ALA A 167 3.42 -0.73 0.60
C ALA A 167 2.28 -0.05 -0.16
N SER A 168 1.63 -0.76 -1.09
CA SER A 168 0.48 -0.26 -1.85
C SER A 168 -0.72 0.08 -0.96
N TYR A 169 -1.03 -0.71 0.08
CA TYR A 169 -2.08 -0.39 1.05
C TYR A 169 -1.78 0.89 1.83
N VAL A 170 -0.53 1.03 2.30
CA VAL A 170 -0.11 2.25 3.02
C VAL A 170 -0.19 3.46 2.09
N ALA A 171 0.33 3.35 0.86
CA ALA A 171 0.25 4.41 -0.14
C ALA A 171 -1.20 4.81 -0.44
N SER A 172 -2.09 3.85 -0.61
CA SER A 172 -3.53 4.06 -0.81
C SER A 172 -4.18 4.82 0.35
N ALA A 173 -3.93 4.40 1.59
CA ALA A 173 -4.47 5.05 2.79
C ALA A 173 -3.95 6.48 2.97
N VAL A 174 -2.65 6.70 2.73
CA VAL A 174 -2.03 8.03 2.78
C VAL A 174 -2.58 8.92 1.67
N ALA A 175 -2.71 8.41 0.44
CA ALA A 175 -3.26 9.13 -0.68
C ALA A 175 -4.72 9.55 -0.45
N GLN A 176 -5.55 8.66 0.12
CA GLN A 176 -6.91 9.01 0.55
C GLN A 176 -6.92 10.16 1.55
N ALA A 177 -6.11 10.04 2.62
CA ALA A 177 -6.07 11.02 3.70
C ALA A 177 -5.60 12.38 3.19
N LEU A 178 -4.52 12.41 2.40
CA LEU A 178 -4.00 13.64 1.80
C LEU A 178 -4.97 14.26 0.82
N ALA A 179 -5.59 13.47 -0.06
CA ALA A 179 -6.57 14.00 -1.01
C ALA A 179 -7.80 14.59 -0.30
N THR A 180 -8.23 13.98 0.81
CA THR A 180 -9.33 14.51 1.63
C THR A 180 -8.93 15.82 2.32
N GLU A 181 -7.77 15.83 2.99
CA GLU A 181 -7.28 17.01 3.73
C GLU A 181 -7.02 18.21 2.81
N LEU A 182 -6.48 17.95 1.62
CA LEU A 182 -6.18 18.97 0.61
C LEU A 182 -7.41 19.33 -0.26
N ALA A 183 -8.58 18.74 0.01
CA ALA A 183 -9.81 18.92 -0.77
C ALA A 183 -9.61 18.67 -2.28
N LEU A 184 -8.80 17.66 -2.62
CA LEU A 184 -8.62 17.21 -4.00
C LEU A 184 -9.88 16.48 -4.48
N PRO A 185 -10.21 16.56 -5.78
CA PRO A 185 -11.31 15.80 -6.35
C PRO A 185 -11.06 14.28 -6.24
N GLU A 186 -12.13 13.53 -6.07
CA GLU A 186 -12.12 12.05 -6.07
C GLU A 186 -11.04 11.41 -5.18
N PRO A 187 -11.03 11.64 -3.84
CA PRO A 187 -10.05 11.03 -2.94
C PRO A 187 -9.96 9.51 -3.03
N SER A 188 -11.10 8.84 -3.24
CA SER A 188 -11.18 7.38 -3.39
C SER A 188 -10.53 6.88 -4.68
N GLU A 189 -10.72 7.58 -5.80
CA GLU A 189 -10.05 7.26 -7.05
C GLU A 189 -8.53 7.45 -6.90
N THR A 190 -8.11 8.51 -6.22
CA THR A 190 -6.69 8.77 -5.92
C THR A 190 -6.08 7.66 -5.06
N ALA A 191 -6.80 7.21 -4.03
CA ALA A 191 -6.41 6.07 -3.20
C ALA A 191 -6.30 4.76 -4.02
N THR A 192 -7.23 4.54 -4.96
CA THR A 192 -7.23 3.38 -5.85
C THR A 192 -6.04 3.41 -6.80
N LYS A 193 -5.71 4.57 -7.37
CA LYS A 193 -4.51 4.76 -8.21
C LYS A 193 -3.23 4.45 -7.43
N ALA A 194 -3.10 4.94 -6.20
CA ALA A 194 -1.94 4.68 -5.35
C ALA A 194 -1.81 3.20 -4.97
N LEU A 195 -2.93 2.50 -4.77
CA LEU A 195 -2.92 1.06 -4.51
C LEU A 195 -2.42 0.26 -5.74
N LEU A 196 -2.85 0.66 -6.93
CA LEU A 196 -2.49 0.01 -8.19
C LEU A 196 -1.09 0.41 -8.71
N ALA A 197 -0.44 1.42 -8.11
CA ALA A 197 0.87 1.90 -8.59
C ALA A 197 1.95 0.79 -8.72
N SER A 198 1.82 -0.29 -7.95
CA SER A 198 2.75 -1.42 -7.97
C SER A 198 2.31 -2.61 -8.85
N ILE A 199 1.29 -2.50 -9.75
CA ILE A 199 0.91 -3.65 -10.63
C ILE A 199 2.12 -4.16 -11.39
N GLY A 200 2.92 -3.24 -11.92
CA GLY A 200 4.05 -3.58 -12.76
C GLY A 200 5.07 -4.41 -11.99
N ASP A 201 5.37 -4.04 -10.75
CA ASP A 201 6.24 -4.82 -9.88
C ASP A 201 5.69 -6.23 -9.61
N LEU A 202 4.38 -6.34 -9.37
CA LEU A 202 3.71 -7.63 -9.15
C LEU A 202 3.77 -8.53 -10.40
N ALA A 203 3.54 -7.96 -11.57
CA ALA A 203 3.69 -8.63 -12.86
C ALA A 203 5.13 -9.11 -13.08
N LEU A 204 6.11 -8.24 -12.82
CA LEU A 204 7.54 -8.56 -12.98
C LEU A 204 7.97 -9.72 -12.08
N ILE A 205 7.64 -9.69 -10.79
CA ILE A 205 8.05 -10.78 -9.88
C ILE A 205 7.35 -12.09 -10.22
N SER A 206 6.15 -12.06 -10.79
CA SER A 206 5.45 -13.28 -11.19
C SER A 206 6.08 -13.91 -12.43
N ALA A 207 6.28 -13.13 -13.48
CA ALA A 207 6.79 -13.65 -14.75
C ALA A 207 8.31 -13.89 -14.74
N ARG A 208 9.07 -13.17 -13.91
CA ARG A 208 10.52 -13.33 -13.74
C ARG A 208 10.85 -13.53 -12.25
N PRO A 209 10.78 -14.78 -11.73
CA PRO A 209 11.00 -15.08 -10.31
C PRO A 209 12.31 -14.51 -9.73
N GLY A 210 13.36 -14.42 -10.55
CA GLY A 210 14.66 -13.86 -10.16
C GLY A 210 14.62 -12.40 -9.72
N LEU A 211 13.66 -11.60 -10.23
CA LEU A 211 13.50 -10.19 -9.86
C LEU A 211 12.97 -9.99 -8.44
N ALA A 212 12.43 -11.04 -7.80
CA ALA A 212 12.00 -10.97 -6.41
C ALA A 212 13.14 -10.55 -5.46
N ARG A 213 14.41 -10.81 -5.83
CA ARG A 213 15.60 -10.37 -5.08
C ARG A 213 15.68 -8.85 -4.90
N LEU A 214 15.09 -8.09 -5.82
CA LEU A 214 15.10 -6.63 -5.81
C LEU A 214 14.17 -6.04 -4.73
N TYR A 215 13.27 -6.83 -4.15
CA TYR A 215 12.30 -6.36 -3.14
C TYR A 215 12.68 -6.77 -1.72
N GLY A 216 13.98 -6.96 -1.48
CA GLY A 216 14.54 -7.24 -0.16
C GLY A 216 14.36 -6.09 0.84
N ALA A 217 14.54 -6.36 2.13
CA ALA A 217 14.31 -5.38 3.20
C ALA A 217 15.18 -4.11 3.10
N HIS A 218 16.36 -4.21 2.48
CA HIS A 218 17.33 -3.14 2.34
C HIS A 218 17.48 -2.64 0.91
N ALA A 219 16.66 -3.13 -0.03
CA ALA A 219 16.72 -2.67 -1.41
C ALA A 219 16.12 -1.27 -1.53
N THR A 220 16.90 -0.34 -2.08
CA THR A 220 16.43 1.03 -2.33
C THR A 220 15.48 1.06 -3.53
N LEU A 221 14.84 2.20 -3.79
CA LEU A 221 14.12 2.39 -5.05
C LEU A 221 15.10 2.36 -6.25
N PHE A 222 16.29 2.92 -6.07
CA PHE A 222 17.33 2.91 -7.10
C PHE A 222 17.76 1.48 -7.45
N ASP A 223 18.09 0.64 -6.46
CA ASP A 223 18.50 -0.76 -6.69
C ASP A 223 17.42 -1.54 -7.44
N ARG A 224 16.15 -1.26 -7.12
CA ARG A 224 15.00 -1.87 -7.79
C ARG A 224 14.92 -1.45 -9.24
N VAL A 225 14.88 -0.16 -9.53
CA VAL A 225 14.69 0.34 -10.90
C VAL A 225 15.90 0.03 -11.77
N SER A 226 17.12 0.21 -11.26
CA SER A 226 18.34 -0.18 -11.98
C SER A 226 18.33 -1.68 -12.27
N GLY A 227 18.09 -2.52 -11.27
CA GLY A 227 18.06 -3.97 -11.47
C GLY A 227 16.94 -4.46 -12.39
N GLN A 228 15.83 -3.74 -12.49
CA GLN A 228 14.78 -4.01 -13.48
C GLN A 228 15.27 -3.68 -14.90
N GLN A 229 15.84 -2.49 -15.09
CA GLN A 229 16.34 -2.04 -16.41
C GLN A 229 17.48 -2.90 -16.93
N ASP A 230 18.37 -3.36 -16.04
CA ASP A 230 19.47 -4.26 -16.38
C ASP A 230 18.97 -5.61 -16.94
N GLU A 231 17.79 -6.06 -16.50
CA GLU A 231 17.24 -7.38 -16.85
C GLU A 231 16.19 -7.32 -17.98
N LEU A 232 15.48 -6.19 -18.13
CA LEU A 232 14.29 -6.07 -19.00
C LEU A 232 14.32 -4.88 -19.96
N VAL A 233 15.41 -4.10 -20.01
CA VAL A 233 15.53 -2.81 -20.72
C VAL A 233 14.58 -1.72 -20.18
N GLY A 234 13.33 -2.05 -19.86
CA GLY A 234 12.36 -1.21 -19.17
C GLY A 234 12.26 -1.47 -17.66
N ASN A 235 11.24 -0.90 -17.04
CA ASN A 235 11.02 -0.98 -15.59
C ASN A 235 9.53 -1.22 -15.25
N ALA A 236 9.26 -1.46 -13.96
CA ALA A 236 7.92 -1.75 -13.47
C ALA A 236 6.91 -0.64 -13.80
N ALA A 237 7.31 0.63 -13.88
CA ALA A 237 6.38 1.72 -14.19
C ALA A 237 5.84 1.60 -15.62
N ILE A 238 6.71 1.26 -16.59
CA ILE A 238 6.31 1.02 -17.99
C ILE A 238 5.37 -0.19 -18.08
N VAL A 239 5.73 -1.29 -17.42
CA VAL A 239 4.87 -2.50 -17.37
C VAL A 239 3.50 -2.18 -16.77
N GLY A 240 3.48 -1.45 -15.66
CA GLY A 240 2.26 -1.02 -14.99
C GLY A 240 1.39 -0.13 -15.88
N ALA A 241 1.99 0.80 -16.63
CA ALA A 241 1.27 1.66 -17.56
C ALA A 241 0.64 0.88 -18.72
N ILE A 242 1.37 -0.09 -19.29
CA ILE A 242 0.82 -0.97 -20.35
C ILE A 242 -0.34 -1.80 -19.79
N LEU A 243 -0.18 -2.39 -18.60
CA LEU A 243 -1.24 -3.14 -17.92
C LEU A 243 -2.49 -2.28 -17.72
N ALA A 244 -2.33 -1.08 -17.16
CA ALA A 244 -3.42 -0.16 -16.88
C ALA A 244 -4.16 0.32 -18.15
N ARG A 245 -3.51 0.36 -19.32
CA ARG A 245 -4.17 0.67 -20.61
C ARG A 245 -4.84 -0.54 -21.24
N SER A 246 -4.33 -1.74 -20.95
CA SER A 246 -4.87 -2.99 -21.50
C SER A 246 -6.11 -3.50 -20.76
N TRP A 247 -6.30 -3.03 -19.53
CA TRP A 247 -7.41 -3.36 -18.64
C TRP A 247 -8.46 -2.24 -18.66
#